data_AF-A0A7C1HZK3-F1
#
_entry.id   AF-A0A7C1HZK3-F1
#
_cell.length_a   1.000
_cell.length_b   1.000
_cell.length_c   1.000
_cell.angle_alpha   90.00
_cell.angle_beta   90.00
_cell.angle_gamma   90.00
#
_symmetry.space_group_name_H-M   'P 1'
#
loop_
_entity.id
_entity.type
_entity.pdbx_description
1 polymer ?
#
loop_
_entity_poly.entity_id
_entity_poly.type
_entity_poly.pdbx_seq_one_letter_code
_entity_poly.pdbx_strand_id
1 'polypeptide(L)' 'MRNFAVILAGGKGERFWPASRSDRPKQLLRLLSDKTMLEETISRVDSLVEPDDV' A
#
# COMPACT_ATOMS: atom_id res chain seq x y z
N MET A 1 6.42 23.33 -10.07
CA MET A 1 5.94 22.12 -10.78
C MET A 1 5.14 21.31 -9.77
N ARG A 2 3.99 20.75 -10.17
CA ARG A 2 3.18 19.89 -9.30
C ARG A 2 3.60 18.44 -9.56
N ASN A 3 3.92 17.71 -8.49
CA ASN A 3 4.34 16.32 -8.57
C ASN A 3 3.18 15.43 -8.15
N PHE A 4 2.98 14.32 -8.87
CA PHE A 4 1.98 13.32 -8.52
C PHE A 4 2.68 12.02 -8.19
N ALA A 5 2.19 11.32 -7.16
CA ALA A 5 2.58 9.95 -6.89
C ALA A 5 1.54 9.00 -7.50
N VAL A 6 1.96 7.80 -7.89
CA VAL A 6 1.05 6.73 -8.31
C VAL A 6 1.51 5.45 -7.64
N ILE A 7 0.68 4.90 -6.75
CA ILE A 7 1.00 3.67 -6.03
C ILE A 7 0.37 2.47 -6.76
N LEU A 8 1.19 1.66 -7.41
CA LEU A 8 0.74 0.43 -8.08
C LEU A 8 0.46 -0.69 -7.06
N ALA A 9 -0.79 -0.79 -6.60
CA ALA A 9 -1.23 -1.76 -5.59
C ALA A 9 -1.65 -3.13 -6.15
N GLY A 10 -0.94 -3.65 -7.15
CA GLY A 10 -1.28 -4.92 -7.82
C GLY A 10 -0.82 -6.20 -7.11
N GLY A 11 -1.36 -7.34 -7.55
CA GLY A 11 -0.97 -8.70 -7.17
C GLY A 11 -1.77 -9.31 -6.01
N LYS A 12 -2.24 -10.55 -6.16
CA LYS A 12 -3.06 -11.24 -5.14
C LYS A 12 -2.31 -11.57 -3.85
N GLY A 13 -0.99 -11.76 -3.93
CA GLY A 13 -0.18 -12.11 -2.76
C GLY A 13 -0.25 -13.58 -2.38
N GLU A 14 -0.39 -14.49 -3.35
CA GLU A 14 -0.59 -15.95 -3.13
C GLU A 14 0.46 -16.60 -2.19
N ARG A 15 1.71 -16.12 -2.20
CA ARG A 15 2.77 -16.57 -1.28
C ARG A 15 2.54 -16.21 0.20
N PHE A 16 1.66 -15.26 0.47
CA PHE A 16 1.22 -14.88 1.82
C PHE A 16 -0.04 -15.64 2.26
N TRP A 17 -0.50 -16.65 1.53
CA TRP A 17 -1.57 -17.51 2.03
C TRP A 17 -1.11 -18.18 3.34
N PRO A 18 -1.93 -18.26 4.41
CA PRO A 18 -3.36 -17.98 4.47
C PRO A 18 -3.74 -16.52 4.84
N ALA A 19 -2.78 -15.61 4.98
CA ALA A 19 -3.10 -14.23 5.32
C ALA A 19 -3.72 -13.47 4.15
N SER A 20 -3.24 -13.69 2.92
CA SER A 20 -3.83 -13.11 1.71
C SER A 20 -5.00 -13.93 1.18
N ARG A 21 -6.00 -13.24 0.63
CA ARG A 21 -7.20 -13.81 -0.01
C ARG A 21 -7.55 -13.01 -1.26
N SER A 22 -8.47 -13.55 -2.07
CA SER A 22 -8.99 -12.88 -3.27
C SER A 22 -9.59 -11.50 -2.97
N ASP A 23 -10.27 -11.38 -1.83
CA ASP A 23 -10.91 -10.16 -1.31
C ASP A 23 -10.00 -9.34 -0.38
N ARG A 24 -8.86 -9.91 0.05
CA ARG A 24 -7.85 -9.24 0.89
C ARG A 24 -6.42 -9.50 0.38
N PRO A 25 -5.97 -8.76 -0.65
CA PRO A 25 -4.65 -8.96 -1.24
C PRO A 25 -3.53 -8.38 -0.34
N LYS A 26 -2.26 -8.69 -0.65
CA LYS A 26 -1.09 -8.45 0.22
C LYS A 26 -0.94 -7.03 0.79
N GLN A 27 -1.34 -6.03 0.02
CA GLN A 27 -1.23 -4.59 0.26
C GLN A 27 -2.09 -4.17 1.44
N LEU A 28 -3.19 -4.90 1.69
CA LEU A 28 -4.12 -4.70 2.81
C LEU A 28 -3.75 -5.56 4.04
N LEU A 29 -2.60 -6.22 4.02
CA LEU A 29 -2.08 -6.98 5.16
C LEU A 29 -1.24 -6.09 6.06
N ARG A 30 -1.33 -6.36 7.36
CA ARG A 30 -0.55 -5.74 8.44
C ARG A 30 0.56 -6.71 8.84
N LEU A 31 1.69 -6.67 8.12
CA LEU A 31 2.75 -7.67 8.28
C LEU A 31 3.84 -7.26 9.27
N LEU A 32 4.16 -5.97 9.33
CA LEU A 32 5.31 -5.44 10.09
C LEU A 32 4.90 -4.40 11.13
N SER A 33 3.67 -3.89 11.05
CA SER A 33 3.12 -2.86 11.94
C SER A 33 1.60 -3.00 12.02
N ASP A 34 0.97 -2.14 12.81
CA ASP A 34 -0.50 -2.04 12.91
C ASP A 34 -1.15 -1.38 11.67
N LYS A 35 -0.34 -0.91 10.72
CA LYS A 35 -0.78 -0.36 9.44
C LYS A 35 -0.66 -1.41 8.33
N THR A 36 -1.54 -1.31 7.35
CA THR A 36 -1.44 -2.08 6.11
C THR A 36 -0.19 -1.67 5.33
N MET A 37 0.33 -2.57 4.50
CA MET A 37 1.46 -2.23 3.61
C MET A 37 1.16 -1.01 2.72
N LEU A 38 -0.10 -0.80 2.34
CA LEU A 38 -0.53 0.36 1.56
C LEU A 38 -0.46 1.65 2.39
N GLU A 39 -0.98 1.66 3.61
CA GLU A 39 -0.89 2.81 4.53
C GLU A 39 0.57 3.17 4.85
N GLU A 40 1.44 2.17 5.03
CA GLU A 40 2.89 2.37 5.17
C GLU A 40 3.54 2.91 3.89
N THR A 41 2.99 2.61 2.71
CA THR A 41 3.48 3.17 1.44
C THR A 41 3.07 4.63 1.27
N ILE A 42 1.83 4.97 1.63
CA ILE A 42 1.33 6.35 1.64
C ILE A 42 2.14 7.20 2.63
N SER A 43 2.36 6.69 3.85
CA SER A 43 3.15 7.40 4.87
C SER A 43 4.58 7.71 4.43
N ARG A 44 5.16 6.91 3.52
CA ARG A 44 6.52 7.13 2.98
C ARG A 44 6.59 8.23 1.91
N VAL A 45 5.47 8.54 1.24
CA VAL A 45 5.42 9.54 0.16
C VAL A 45 4.83 10.88 0.63
N ASP A 46 4.33 10.95 1.86
CA ASP A 46 3.71 12.14 2.47
C ASP A 46 4.62 13.38 2.49
N SER A 47 5.95 13.18 2.52
CA SER A 47 6.92 14.28 2.45
C SER A 47 7.30 14.70 1.02
N LEU A 48 6.77 14.02 -0.01
CA LEU A 48 7.14 14.22 -1.41
C LEU A 48 6.01 14.83 -2.25
N VAL A 49 4.76 14.54 -1.90
CA VAL A 49 3.54 15.03 -2.57
C VAL A 49 2.45 15.27 -1.54
N GLU A 50 1.55 16.22 -1.82
CA GLU A 50 0.36 16.42 -1.00
C GLU A 50 -0.57 15.18 -1.07
N PRO A 51 -1.35 14.87 -0.03
CA PRO A 51 -2.24 13.70 -0.02
C PRO A 51 -3.24 13.66 -1.18
N ASP A 52 -3.70 14.83 -1.65
CA ASP A 52 -4.61 14.97 -2.79
C ASP A 52 -3.95 14.65 -4.16
N ASP A 53 -2.61 14.54 -4.18
CA ASP A 53 -1.79 14.28 -5.36
C ASP A 53 -1.19 12.84 -5.38
N VAL A 54 -1.68 11.94 -4.53
CA VAL A 54 -1.29 10.52 -4.42
C VAL A 54 -2.25 9.57 -5.15
#